data_AF-A0A914Z380-F1
#
_entry.id   AF-A0A914Z380-F1
#
_cell.length_a   1.000
_cell.length_b   1.000
_cell.length_c   1.000
_cell.angle_alpha   90.00
_cell.angle_beta   90.00
_cell.angle_gamma   90.00
#
_symmetry.space_group_name_H-M   'P 1'
#
loop_
_entity.id
_entity.type
_entity.pdbx_description
1 polymer ?
#
loop_
_entity_poly.entity_id
_entity_poly.type
_entity_poly.pdbx_seq_one_letter_code
_entity_poly.pdbx_strand_id
1 'polypeptide(L)'
;MEVACFPISIKTTKHVWNYDVSIELVVGEKKVVLNKDRSDPQDKNYCRQLLRLAFNKSNNFGGDDKLKYVYDGLSCLYASAQFEDQDVTVDKESYTEQLKKAFRRDVVVRVTRTASNHELFIHTSPDKMPLDQFNEFKRFLSLAVCQYALDCERYSVLDHGHLFSTDNQNVVQLNGGTEVRLGMSKGIRLVDNGKNVQAAFEVDCNPYERILSSCYSCGCFKWFPKY
;
A
#
# COMPACT_ATOMS: atom_id res chain seq x y z
N MET A 1 -24.02 1.06 14.38
CA MET A 1 -23.40 -0.04 13.61
C MET A 1 -22.11 -0.41 14.29
N GLU A 2 -21.82 -1.69 14.47
CA GLU A 2 -20.66 -2.16 15.24
C GLU A 2 -19.41 -2.26 14.36
N VAL A 3 -18.33 -1.62 14.79
CA VAL A 3 -17.00 -1.80 14.21
C VAL A 3 -16.52 -3.22 14.52
N ALA A 4 -16.25 -4.01 13.49
CA ALA A 4 -15.77 -5.38 13.66
C ALA A 4 -14.25 -5.37 13.94
N CYS A 5 -13.83 -6.11 14.95
CA CYS A 5 -12.42 -6.15 15.36
C CYS A 5 -11.93 -7.59 15.50
N PHE A 6 -10.90 -7.90 14.74
CA PHE A 6 -10.36 -9.25 14.60
C PHE A 6 -8.96 -9.30 15.19
N PRO A 7 -8.72 -10.00 16.30
CA PRO A 7 -7.40 -10.14 16.90
C PRO A 7 -6.38 -10.73 15.91
N ILE A 8 -5.19 -10.14 15.86
CA ILE A 8 -4.06 -10.63 15.07
C ILE A 8 -3.13 -11.39 16.00
N SER A 9 -3.00 -12.70 15.75
CA SER A 9 -2.05 -13.54 16.47
C SER A 9 -0.67 -13.48 15.82
N ILE A 10 0.27 -12.82 16.48
CA ILE A 10 1.69 -12.82 16.10
C ILE A 10 2.36 -13.99 16.83
N LYS A 11 2.65 -15.06 16.10
CA LYS A 11 3.16 -16.31 16.69
C LYS A 11 4.59 -16.21 17.22
N THR A 12 5.45 -15.49 16.51
CA THR A 12 6.85 -15.31 16.89
C THR A 12 7.30 -13.90 16.58
N THR A 13 8.16 -13.36 17.43
CA THR A 13 8.84 -12.09 17.15
C THR A 13 9.68 -12.27 15.89
N LYS A 14 9.53 -11.35 14.95
CA LYS A 14 10.27 -11.35 13.69
C LYS A 14 10.76 -9.95 13.37
N HIS A 15 11.84 -9.92 12.62
CA HIS A 15 12.38 -8.71 12.04
C HIS A 15 11.78 -8.54 10.65
N VAL A 16 11.39 -7.32 10.32
CA VAL A 16 11.09 -6.90 8.95
C VAL A 16 11.93 -5.68 8.64
N TRP A 17 12.35 -5.56 7.38
CA TRP A 17 13.32 -4.55 6.97
C TRP A 17 12.64 -3.51 6.10
N ASN A 18 12.82 -2.25 6.44
CA ASN A 18 12.19 -1.11 5.78
C ASN A 18 13.11 -0.53 4.69
N TYR A 19 12.53 -0.19 3.56
CA TYR A 19 13.19 0.37 2.39
C TYR A 19 12.38 1.51 1.82
N ASP A 20 13.10 2.52 1.34
CA ASP A 20 12.55 3.60 0.55
C ASP A 20 12.48 3.16 -0.92
N VAL A 21 11.36 3.44 -1.58
CA VAL A 21 11.11 3.12 -2.99
C VAL A 21 10.98 4.42 -3.78
N SER A 22 11.75 4.53 -4.86
CA SER A 22 11.62 5.59 -5.87
C SER A 22 11.32 4.97 -7.22
N ILE A 23 10.25 5.42 -7.87
CA ILE A 23 9.88 4.97 -9.21
C ILE A 23 10.07 6.15 -10.14
N GLU A 24 11.01 6.06 -11.06
CA GLU A 24 11.48 7.18 -11.87
C GLU A 24 11.23 6.92 -13.35
N LEU A 25 10.53 7.84 -14.00
CA LEU A 25 10.48 7.87 -15.46
C LEU A 25 11.66 8.68 -15.99
N VAL A 26 12.46 8.08 -16.86
CA VAL A 26 13.60 8.75 -17.49
C VAL A 26 13.13 9.47 -18.76
N VAL A 27 13.26 10.79 -18.78
CA VAL A 27 12.83 11.67 -19.88
C VAL A 27 14.02 12.51 -20.33
N GLY A 28 14.82 11.97 -21.26
CA GLY A 28 16.10 12.57 -21.62
C GLY A 28 17.04 12.59 -20.42
N GLU A 29 17.54 13.78 -20.06
CA GLU A 29 18.38 13.99 -18.87
C GLU A 29 17.58 14.21 -17.57
N LYS A 30 16.26 14.39 -17.67
CA LYS A 30 15.40 14.66 -16.51
C LYS A 30 14.79 13.36 -15.98
N LYS A 31 14.81 13.21 -14.66
CA LYS A 31 14.15 12.12 -13.93
C LYS A 31 12.87 12.65 -13.27
N VAL A 32 11.75 12.01 -13.57
CA VAL A 32 10.46 12.34 -12.95
C VAL A 32 10.10 11.22 -11.97
N VAL A 33 10.13 11.53 -10.67
CA VAL A 33 9.70 10.59 -9.63
C VAL A 33 8.18 10.46 -9.71
N LEU A 34 7.72 9.30 -10.13
CA LEU A 34 6.33 8.99 -10.35
C LEU A 34 5.61 8.83 -9.02
N ASN A 35 6.19 8.19 -8.03
CA ASN A 35 5.50 7.79 -6.81
C ASN A 35 5.46 8.89 -5.70
N LYS A 36 5.88 10.11 -6.01
CA LYS A 36 5.84 11.26 -5.09
C LYS A 36 4.47 11.95 -5.15
N ASP A 37 3.82 12.13 -3.99
CA ASP A 37 2.57 12.88 -3.80
C ASP A 37 1.36 12.39 -4.63
N ARG A 38 1.18 11.08 -4.76
CA ARG A 38 0.03 10.52 -5.50
C ARG A 38 -1.19 10.30 -4.61
N SER A 39 -2.20 11.14 -4.80
CA SER A 39 -3.54 10.95 -4.21
C SER A 39 -4.38 9.95 -5.02
N ASP A 40 -4.06 9.73 -6.29
CA ASP A 40 -4.85 8.87 -7.17
C ASP A 40 -4.62 7.36 -6.86
N PRO A 41 -5.67 6.60 -6.52
CA PRO A 41 -5.57 5.16 -6.28
C PRO A 41 -5.03 4.35 -7.47
N GLN A 42 -5.36 4.76 -8.70
CA GLN A 42 -4.93 4.08 -9.92
C GLN A 42 -3.42 4.19 -10.09
N ASP A 43 -2.87 5.36 -9.78
CA ASP A 43 -1.43 5.56 -9.88
C ASP A 43 -0.64 4.76 -8.83
N LYS A 44 -1.19 4.61 -7.62
CA LYS A 44 -0.63 3.70 -6.61
C LYS A 44 -0.64 2.26 -7.12
N ASN A 45 -1.68 1.84 -7.84
CA ASN A 45 -1.72 0.51 -8.45
C ASN A 45 -0.63 0.36 -9.52
N TYR A 46 -0.45 1.36 -10.39
CA TYR A 46 0.65 1.37 -11.35
C TYR A 46 2.01 1.23 -10.69
N CYS A 47 2.26 1.95 -9.60
CA CYS A 47 3.49 1.84 -8.83
C CYS A 47 3.70 0.42 -8.28
N ARG A 48 2.64 -0.23 -7.78
CA ARG A 48 2.71 -1.63 -7.31
C ARG A 48 3.00 -2.60 -8.45
N GLN A 49 2.37 -2.44 -9.62
CA GLN A 49 2.64 -3.27 -10.79
C GLN A 49 4.09 -3.12 -11.27
N LEU A 50 4.61 -1.88 -11.33
CA LEU A 50 6.00 -1.60 -11.70
C LEU A 50 7.00 -2.24 -10.73
N LEU A 51 6.74 -2.13 -9.42
CA LEU A 51 7.57 -2.79 -8.40
C LEU A 51 7.56 -4.32 -8.57
N ARG A 52 6.41 -4.95 -8.85
CA ARG A 52 6.35 -6.40 -9.11
C ARG A 52 7.15 -6.82 -10.33
N LEU A 53 7.08 -6.05 -11.42
CA LEU A 53 7.88 -6.32 -12.61
C LEU A 53 9.37 -6.20 -12.29
N ALA A 54 9.79 -5.19 -11.53
CA ALA A 54 11.16 -5.04 -11.06
C ALA A 54 11.62 -6.18 -10.15
N PHE A 55 10.76 -6.59 -9.20
CA PHE A 55 11.00 -7.71 -8.30
C PHE A 55 11.23 -9.01 -9.08
N ASN A 56 10.36 -9.31 -10.05
CA ASN A 56 10.49 -10.52 -10.87
C ASN A 56 11.74 -10.46 -11.77
N LYS A 57 12.04 -9.30 -12.36
CA LYS A 57 13.19 -9.11 -13.26
C LYS A 57 14.55 -9.23 -12.55
N SER A 58 14.61 -8.82 -11.29
CA SER A 58 15.81 -8.91 -10.44
C SER A 58 15.97 -10.24 -9.71
N ASN A 59 15.24 -11.27 -10.13
CA ASN A 59 15.19 -12.57 -9.46
C ASN A 59 14.84 -12.44 -7.96
N ASN A 60 13.71 -11.77 -7.68
CA ASN A 60 13.17 -11.53 -6.34
C ASN A 60 14.11 -10.72 -5.42
N PHE A 61 14.84 -9.75 -5.99
CA PHE A 61 15.91 -8.95 -5.37
C PHE A 61 17.02 -9.79 -4.69
N GLY A 62 17.52 -10.82 -5.39
CA GLY A 62 18.79 -11.49 -5.07
C GLY A 62 18.72 -12.54 -3.94
N GLY A 63 17.52 -12.90 -3.47
CA GLY A 63 17.32 -13.95 -2.46
C GLY A 63 16.75 -15.25 -3.02
N ASP A 64 16.79 -16.31 -2.20
CA ASP A 64 15.99 -17.53 -2.37
C ASP A 64 14.54 -17.18 -2.74
N ASP A 65 13.81 -18.08 -3.41
CA ASP A 65 12.40 -18.00 -3.88
C ASP A 65 11.33 -17.65 -2.80
N LYS A 66 11.74 -17.18 -1.62
CA LYS A 66 10.93 -16.94 -0.43
C LYS A 66 10.91 -15.48 0.04
N LEU A 67 11.57 -14.53 -0.64
CA LEU A 67 11.47 -13.11 -0.24
C LEU A 67 10.02 -12.64 -0.37
N LYS A 68 9.43 -12.20 0.75
CA LYS A 68 8.11 -11.58 0.77
C LYS A 68 8.26 -10.12 1.10
N TYR A 69 7.49 -9.28 0.43
CA TYR A 69 7.43 -7.86 0.74
C TYR A 69 5.98 -7.37 0.80
N VAL A 70 5.82 -6.21 1.43
CA VAL A 70 4.60 -5.42 1.39
C VAL A 70 4.99 -4.00 0.98
N TYR A 71 4.21 -3.39 0.09
CA TYR A 71 4.51 -2.08 -0.49
C TYR A 71 3.29 -1.19 -0.48
N ASP A 72 3.45 0.03 0.04
CA ASP A 72 2.33 0.96 0.15
C ASP A 72 1.87 1.57 -1.17
N GLY A 73 2.62 1.38 -2.26
CA GLY A 73 2.32 1.98 -3.56
C GLY A 73 2.84 3.40 -3.71
N LEU A 74 3.57 3.92 -2.72
CA LEU A 74 4.08 5.29 -2.67
C LEU A 74 5.59 5.30 -2.46
N SER A 75 6.10 4.94 -1.30
CA SER A 75 7.54 5.09 -1.03
C SER A 75 8.10 4.14 -0.01
N CYS A 76 7.27 3.32 0.64
CA CYS A 76 7.72 2.49 1.74
C CYS A 76 7.43 1.02 1.45
N LEU A 77 8.49 0.21 1.57
CA LEU A 77 8.46 -1.23 1.38
C LEU A 77 9.01 -1.91 2.64
N TYR A 78 8.29 -2.91 3.13
CA TYR A 78 8.81 -3.81 4.17
C TYR A 78 9.08 -5.17 3.56
N ALA A 79 10.25 -5.75 3.85
CA ALA A 79 10.65 -7.05 3.37
C ALA A 79 10.85 -8.05 4.50
N SER A 80 10.76 -9.33 4.17
CA SER A 80 10.94 -10.47 5.10
C SER A 80 12.38 -10.97 5.20
N ALA A 81 13.32 -10.37 4.47
CA ALA A 81 14.76 -10.58 4.61
C ALA A 81 15.51 -9.30 4.18
N GLN A 82 16.77 -9.16 4.60
CA GLN A 82 17.64 -8.09 4.10
C GLN A 82 18.10 -8.37 2.66
N PHE A 83 18.26 -7.31 1.89
CA PHE A 83 18.92 -7.32 0.58
C PHE A 83 19.74 -6.04 0.39
N GLU A 84 20.59 -6.03 -0.64
CA GLU A 84 21.37 -4.85 -1.04
C GLU A 84 20.50 -3.87 -1.81
N ASP A 85 20.88 -2.59 -1.88
CA ASP A 85 20.16 -1.59 -2.66
C ASP A 85 20.01 -2.04 -4.13
N GLN A 86 18.83 -1.79 -4.69
CA GLN A 86 18.46 -2.26 -6.03
C GLN A 86 18.11 -1.08 -6.91
N ASP A 87 18.64 -1.09 -8.14
CA ASP A 87 18.26 -0.17 -9.22
C ASP A 87 17.89 -1.03 -10.44
N VAL A 88 16.58 -1.15 -10.72
CA VAL A 88 16.06 -2.07 -11.73
C VAL A 88 15.25 -1.30 -12.77
N THR A 89 15.73 -1.34 -14.01
CA THR A 89 14.98 -0.82 -15.15
C THR A 89 13.93 -1.83 -15.59
N VAL A 90 12.66 -1.42 -15.58
CA VAL A 90 11.53 -2.16 -16.15
C VAL A 90 11.27 -1.64 -17.56
N ASP A 91 11.57 -2.49 -18.54
CA ASP A 91 11.44 -2.16 -19.96
C ASP A 91 9.96 -2.07 -20.33
N LYS A 92 9.61 -1.13 -21.20
CA LYS A 92 8.23 -0.91 -21.66
C LYS A 92 7.60 -2.13 -22.33
N GLU A 93 8.40 -3.04 -22.88
CA GLU A 93 7.95 -4.29 -23.50
C GLU A 93 7.36 -5.25 -22.46
N SER A 94 7.79 -5.15 -21.20
CA SER A 94 7.32 -5.99 -20.09
C SER A 94 6.03 -5.46 -19.44
N TYR A 95 5.49 -4.34 -19.92
CA TYR A 95 4.32 -3.72 -19.33
C TYR A 95 3.03 -4.51 -19.61
N THR A 96 2.15 -4.52 -18.62
CA THR A 96 0.75 -4.91 -18.81
C THR A 96 0.06 -3.92 -19.75
N GLU A 97 -1.06 -4.32 -20.36
CA GLU A 97 -1.83 -3.43 -21.24
C GLU A 97 -2.29 -2.13 -20.54
N GLN A 98 -2.51 -2.18 -19.22
CA GLN A 98 -2.83 -1.00 -18.43
C GLN A 98 -1.61 -0.06 -18.32
N LEU A 99 -0.43 -0.61 -18.01
CA LEU A 99 0.81 0.16 -17.91
C LEU A 99 1.24 0.75 -19.26
N LYS A 100 1.04 0.03 -20.38
CA LYS A 100 1.32 0.55 -21.74
C LYS A 100 0.49 1.79 -22.09
N LYS A 101 -0.72 1.90 -21.54
CA LYS A 101 -1.57 3.09 -21.71
C LYS A 101 -1.06 4.28 -20.90
N ALA A 102 -0.55 4.02 -19.70
CA ALA A 102 -0.06 5.04 -18.77
C ALA A 102 1.36 5.52 -19.07
N PHE A 103 2.26 4.60 -19.48
CA PHE A 103 3.68 4.85 -19.68
C PHE A 103 4.12 4.37 -21.06
N ARG A 104 4.94 5.19 -21.74
CA ARG A 104 5.47 4.90 -23.08
C ARG A 104 6.99 4.70 -23.14
N ARG A 105 7.64 4.75 -21.98
CA ARG A 105 9.10 4.68 -21.82
C ARG A 105 9.42 3.76 -20.65
N ASP A 106 10.66 3.31 -20.61
CA ASP A 106 11.19 2.49 -19.52
C ASP A 106 11.14 3.28 -18.20
N VAL A 107 10.95 2.53 -17.12
CA VAL A 107 10.81 3.06 -15.78
C VAL A 107 11.88 2.42 -14.92
N VAL A 108 12.56 3.24 -14.14
CA VAL A 108 13.58 2.81 -13.21
C VAL A 108 12.96 2.69 -11.82
N VAL A 109 13.01 1.50 -11.24
CA VAL A 109 12.54 1.22 -9.88
C VAL A 109 13.74 1.07 -8.98
N ARG A 110 13.84 1.96 -7.99
CA ARG A 110 14.92 1.98 -7.01
C ARG A 110 14.38 1.61 -5.65
N VAL A 111 15.05 0.68 -5.00
CA VAL A 111 14.74 0.24 -3.64
C VAL A 111 16.02 0.40 -2.83
N THR A 112 16.02 1.33 -1.90
CA THR A 112 17.18 1.68 -1.09
C THR A 112 16.86 1.52 0.38
N ARG A 113 17.84 1.11 1.19
CA ARG A 113 17.65 1.07 2.65
C ARG A 113 17.23 2.45 3.15
N THR A 114 16.17 2.47 3.96
CA THR A 114 15.71 3.74 4.51
C THR A 114 16.75 4.33 5.46
N ALA A 115 16.91 5.65 5.41
CA ALA A 115 17.79 6.36 6.34
C ALA A 115 17.25 6.35 7.78
N SER A 116 15.94 6.11 7.95
CA SER A 116 15.25 6.13 9.25
C SER A 116 14.70 4.74 9.60
N ASN A 117 15.14 4.16 10.72
CA ASN A 117 14.63 2.89 11.26
C ASN A 117 14.51 1.77 10.21
N HIS A 118 15.66 1.34 9.69
CA HIS A 118 15.76 0.26 8.71
C HIS A 118 15.20 -1.10 9.20
N GLU A 119 15.07 -1.29 10.50
CA GLU A 119 14.59 -2.52 11.11
C GLU A 119 13.38 -2.27 12.00
N LEU A 120 12.34 -3.09 11.80
CA LEU A 120 11.13 -3.09 12.59
C LEU A 120 10.95 -4.46 13.28
N PHE A 121 10.81 -4.40 14.60
CA PHE A 121 10.57 -5.58 15.44
C PHE A 121 9.07 -5.83 15.57
N ILE A 122 8.60 -6.96 15.04
CA ILE A 122 7.21 -7.39 15.14
C ILE A 122 7.01 -8.07 16.50
N HIS A 123 6.59 -7.31 17.51
CA HIS A 123 6.48 -7.81 18.88
C HIS A 123 5.13 -8.52 19.14
N THR A 124 5.17 -9.53 19.99
CA THR A 124 3.97 -10.21 20.53
C THR A 124 3.23 -9.41 21.61
N SER A 125 3.78 -8.27 22.04
CA SER A 125 3.26 -7.38 23.09
C SER A 125 3.43 -5.93 22.61
N PRO A 126 2.63 -5.52 21.62
CA PRO A 126 2.80 -4.24 20.93
C PRO A 126 2.54 -3.02 21.83
N ASP A 127 1.88 -3.19 22.98
CA ASP A 127 1.65 -2.17 24.01
C ASP A 127 2.94 -1.67 24.68
N LYS A 128 4.02 -2.46 24.63
CA LYS A 128 5.32 -2.12 25.23
C LYS A 128 6.27 -1.43 24.26
N MET A 129 5.86 -1.24 23.00
CA MET A 129 6.71 -0.64 21.97
C MET A 129 6.77 0.88 22.15
N PRO A 130 7.93 1.51 21.92
CA PRO A 130 8.02 2.97 21.80
C PRO A 130 7.02 3.48 20.74
N LEU A 131 6.44 4.67 20.95
CA LEU A 131 5.37 5.20 20.09
C LEU A 131 5.72 5.19 18.59
N ASP A 132 6.96 5.57 18.24
CA ASP A 132 7.39 5.60 16.84
C ASP A 132 7.46 4.20 16.22
N GLN A 133 8.00 3.23 16.96
CA GLN A 133 8.01 1.83 16.53
C GLN A 133 6.60 1.25 16.47
N PHE A 134 5.71 1.67 17.38
CA PHE A 134 4.32 1.24 17.38
C PHE A 134 3.54 1.79 16.18
N ASN A 135 3.76 3.05 15.81
CA ASN A 135 3.16 3.65 14.62
C ASN A 135 3.63 2.94 13.34
N GLU A 136 4.93 2.65 13.27
CA GLU A 136 5.51 1.92 12.14
C GLU A 136 5.01 0.47 12.08
N PHE A 137 4.90 -0.19 13.23
CA PHE A 137 4.28 -1.51 13.37
C PHE A 137 2.81 -1.52 12.90
N LYS A 138 2.03 -0.50 13.26
CA LYS A 138 0.65 -0.33 12.77
C LYS A 138 0.61 -0.15 11.25
N ARG A 139 1.51 0.65 10.69
CA ARG A 139 1.61 0.87 9.24
C ARG A 139 1.94 -0.44 8.53
N PHE A 140 2.96 -1.16 8.97
CA PHE A 140 3.34 -2.47 8.45
C PHE A 140 2.17 -3.46 8.47
N LEU A 141 1.53 -3.66 9.62
CA LEU A 141 0.42 -4.62 9.74
C LEU A 141 -0.78 -4.22 8.87
N SER A 142 -1.10 -2.93 8.80
CA SER A 142 -2.19 -2.41 7.96
C SER A 142 -1.97 -2.67 6.47
N LEU A 143 -0.70 -2.69 6.02
CA LEU A 143 -0.32 -3.07 4.66
C LEU A 143 -0.35 -4.59 4.50
N ALA A 144 0.27 -5.33 5.42
CA ALA A 144 0.43 -6.79 5.33
C ALA A 144 -0.92 -7.53 5.26
N VAL A 145 -1.91 -7.13 6.05
CA VAL A 145 -3.24 -7.73 6.04
C VAL A 145 -3.97 -7.50 4.71
N CYS A 146 -3.64 -6.43 3.99
CA CYS A 146 -4.31 -6.06 2.74
C CYS A 146 -3.52 -6.38 1.48
N GLN A 147 -2.23 -6.70 1.59
CA GLN A 147 -1.33 -6.87 0.45
C GLN A 147 -1.90 -7.82 -0.60
N TYR A 148 -2.40 -8.99 -0.19
CA TYR A 148 -3.01 -9.95 -1.12
C TYR A 148 -4.23 -9.38 -1.88
N ALA A 149 -5.10 -8.65 -1.18
CA ALA A 149 -6.30 -8.07 -1.76
C ALA A 149 -5.96 -6.98 -2.80
N LEU A 150 -4.89 -6.22 -2.53
CA LEU A 150 -4.31 -5.26 -3.45
C LEU A 150 -3.60 -5.95 -4.61
N ASP A 151 -2.97 -7.09 -4.34
CA ASP A 151 -2.22 -7.84 -5.34
C ASP A 151 -3.10 -8.49 -6.39
N CYS A 152 -4.26 -8.99 -5.97
CA CYS A 152 -5.27 -9.52 -6.86
C CYS A 152 -6.14 -8.44 -7.54
N GLU A 153 -5.78 -7.15 -7.39
CA GLU A 153 -6.53 -6.01 -7.93
C GLU A 153 -8.02 -6.02 -7.56
N ARG A 154 -8.40 -6.65 -6.44
CA ARG A 154 -9.80 -6.71 -5.98
C ARG A 154 -10.23 -5.41 -5.28
N TYR A 155 -9.24 -4.70 -4.74
CA TYR A 155 -9.44 -3.45 -4.04
C TYR A 155 -8.38 -2.42 -4.44
N SER A 156 -8.78 -1.15 -4.43
CA SER A 156 -7.89 0.01 -4.57
C SER A 156 -7.78 0.76 -3.25
N VAL A 157 -6.60 1.32 -3.00
CA VAL A 157 -6.28 2.06 -1.77
C VAL A 157 -6.45 3.56 -2.02
N LEU A 158 -7.32 4.22 -1.27
CA LEU A 158 -7.38 5.69 -1.27
C LEU A 158 -6.29 6.26 -0.36
N ASP A 159 -6.22 5.77 0.87
CA ASP A 159 -5.20 6.05 1.88
C ASP A 159 -4.89 4.77 2.69
N HIS A 160 -3.97 4.84 3.66
CA HIS A 160 -3.59 3.67 4.46
C HIS A 160 -4.75 3.00 5.22
N GLY A 161 -5.90 3.67 5.39
CA GLY A 161 -7.05 3.22 6.14
C GLY A 161 -8.30 2.92 5.30
N HIS A 162 -8.30 3.12 3.97
CA HIS A 162 -9.52 2.92 3.17
C HIS A 162 -9.27 2.09 1.91
N LEU A 163 -10.13 1.09 1.70
CA LEU A 163 -10.16 0.23 0.52
C LEU A 163 -11.49 0.37 -0.21
N PHE A 164 -11.46 0.40 -1.53
CA PHE A 164 -12.65 0.40 -2.39
C PHE A 164 -12.62 -0.76 -3.37
N SER A 165 -13.77 -1.38 -3.60
CA SER A 165 -13.89 -2.44 -4.59
C SER A 165 -13.59 -1.91 -5.99
N THR A 166 -12.75 -2.62 -6.74
CA THR A 166 -12.51 -2.38 -8.16
C THR A 166 -13.56 -3.06 -9.05
N ASP A 167 -14.37 -3.96 -8.48
CA ASP A 167 -15.44 -4.65 -9.19
C ASP A 167 -16.51 -3.67 -9.65
N ASN A 168 -16.75 -3.66 -10.97
CA ASN A 168 -17.73 -2.80 -11.61
C ASN A 168 -19.18 -3.33 -11.47
N GLN A 169 -19.38 -4.56 -11.01
CA GLN A 169 -20.73 -5.14 -10.87
C GLN A 169 -21.55 -4.48 -9.75
N ASN A 170 -20.88 -3.88 -8.76
CA ASN A 170 -21.50 -3.31 -7.56
C ASN A 170 -21.36 -1.78 -7.49
N VAL A 171 -21.33 -1.13 -8.66
CA VAL A 171 -21.16 0.31 -8.79
C VAL A 171 -22.51 0.99 -9.03
N VAL A 172 -22.83 1.98 -8.23
CA VAL A 172 -24.01 2.82 -8.44
C VAL A 172 -23.58 4.08 -9.17
N GLN A 173 -24.00 4.22 -10.42
CA GLN A 173 -23.75 5.42 -11.21
C GLN A 173 -24.62 6.57 -10.70
N LEU A 174 -23.98 7.72 -10.46
CA LEU A 174 -24.63 9.00 -10.17
C LEU A 174 -24.57 9.90 -11.41
N ASN A 175 -25.35 10.98 -11.40
CA ASN A 175 -25.34 11.95 -12.49
C ASN A 175 -23.98 12.63 -12.63
N GLY A 176 -23.62 13.02 -13.86
CA GLY A 176 -22.39 13.77 -14.14
C GLY A 176 -21.10 12.92 -14.15
N GLY A 177 -21.21 11.60 -14.36
CA GLY A 177 -20.05 10.71 -14.43
C GLY A 177 -19.41 10.40 -13.07
N THR A 178 -20.15 10.64 -11.98
CA THR A 178 -19.76 10.26 -10.63
C THR A 178 -20.26 8.85 -10.35
N GLU A 179 -19.54 8.06 -9.57
CA GLU A 179 -19.96 6.73 -9.20
C GLU A 179 -19.75 6.47 -7.70
N VAL A 180 -20.63 5.69 -7.11
CA VAL A 180 -20.51 5.20 -5.73
C VAL A 180 -20.01 3.77 -5.78
N ARG A 181 -18.91 3.54 -5.07
CA ARG A 181 -18.29 2.22 -4.90
C ARG A 181 -18.38 1.81 -3.44
N LEU A 182 -18.67 0.53 -3.20
CA LEU A 182 -18.55 -0.05 -1.88
C LEU A 182 -17.09 -0.03 -1.44
N GLY A 183 -16.87 0.42 -0.21
CA GLY A 183 -15.57 0.47 0.42
C GLY A 183 -15.62 0.02 1.87
N MET A 184 -14.44 -0.16 2.45
CA MET A 184 -14.25 -0.47 3.86
C MET A 184 -13.19 0.47 4.43
N SER A 185 -13.44 0.97 5.63
CA SER A 185 -12.40 1.56 6.46
C SER A 185 -11.72 0.43 7.23
N LYS A 186 -10.41 0.55 7.43
CA LYS A 186 -9.58 -0.43 8.10
C LYS A 186 -8.54 0.24 8.97
N GLY A 187 -8.14 -0.46 10.02
CA GLY A 187 -7.12 0.03 10.93
C GLY A 187 -6.44 -1.08 11.72
N ILE A 188 -5.36 -0.72 12.39
CA ILE A 188 -4.76 -1.55 13.42
C ILE A 188 -4.96 -0.84 14.75
N ARG A 189 -5.57 -1.54 15.70
CA ARG A 189 -5.76 -1.06 17.07
C ARG A 189 -5.19 -2.04 18.07
N LEU A 190 -4.94 -1.56 19.28
CA LEU A 190 -4.68 -2.44 20.41
C LEU A 190 -6.00 -2.79 21.10
N VAL A 191 -6.12 -4.04 21.50
CA VAL A 191 -7.25 -4.54 22.29
C VAL A 191 -6.72 -5.33 23.46
N ASP A 192 -7.25 -5.01 24.63
CA ASP A 192 -7.05 -5.80 25.84
C ASP A 192 -8.10 -6.92 25.89
N ASN A 193 -7.64 -8.16 26.06
CA ASN A 193 -8.51 -9.33 26.20
C ASN A 193 -8.57 -9.86 27.66
N GLY A 194 -8.06 -9.09 28.62
CA GLY A 194 -7.98 -9.44 30.04
C GLY A 194 -6.76 -10.28 30.43
N LYS A 195 -5.99 -10.79 29.46
CA LYS A 195 -4.74 -11.53 29.68
C LYS A 195 -3.53 -10.79 29.13
N ASN A 196 -3.69 -10.15 27.97
CA ASN A 196 -2.68 -9.35 27.31
C ASN A 196 -3.31 -8.32 26.37
N VAL A 197 -2.52 -7.29 26.04
CA VAL A 197 -2.83 -6.36 24.97
C VAL A 197 -2.26 -6.93 23.66
N GLN A 198 -3.11 -7.02 22.64
CA GLN A 198 -2.75 -7.54 21.32
C GLN A 198 -3.20 -6.59 20.21
N ALA A 199 -2.54 -6.66 19.06
CA ALA A 199 -3.00 -5.97 17.86
C ALA A 199 -4.28 -6.63 17.33
N ALA A 200 -5.20 -5.84 16.82
CA ALA A 200 -6.36 -6.30 16.07
C ALA A 200 -6.54 -5.49 14.79
N PHE A 201 -7.02 -6.19 13.77
CA PHE A 201 -7.51 -5.61 12.55
C PHE A 201 -8.92 -5.11 12.77
N GLU A 202 -9.09 -3.80 12.67
CA GLU A 202 -10.37 -3.11 12.73
C GLU A 202 -10.91 -2.97 11.31
N VAL A 203 -12.18 -3.31 11.10
CA VAL A 203 -12.87 -3.13 9.82
C VAL A 203 -14.23 -2.49 10.08
N ASP A 204 -14.50 -1.43 9.33
CA ASP A 204 -15.79 -0.77 9.30
C ASP A 204 -16.30 -0.71 7.85
N CYS A 205 -17.37 -1.45 7.59
CA CYS A 205 -18.08 -1.45 6.32
C CYS A 205 -19.09 -0.30 6.33
N ASN A 206 -18.62 0.94 6.31
CA ASN A 206 -19.50 2.11 6.24
C ASN A 206 -19.46 2.73 4.83
N PRO A 207 -20.42 2.42 3.95
CA PRO A 207 -20.47 2.99 2.62
C PRO A 207 -20.89 4.48 2.59
N TYR A 208 -21.41 5.06 3.69
CA TYR A 208 -22.14 6.34 3.60
C TYR A 208 -21.73 7.47 4.55
N GLU A 209 -21.37 7.25 5.81
CA GLU A 209 -21.23 8.39 6.74
C GLU A 209 -19.82 9.00 6.81
N ARG A 210 -18.76 8.18 6.78
CA ARG A 210 -17.39 8.70 6.98
C ARG A 210 -16.77 9.29 5.71
N ILE A 211 -17.08 8.73 4.53
CA ILE A 211 -16.56 9.25 3.25
C ILE A 211 -17.08 10.66 3.01
N LEU A 212 -18.35 10.96 3.28
CA LEU A 212 -18.86 12.32 3.14
C LEU A 212 -18.22 13.27 4.17
N SER A 213 -18.09 12.88 5.44
CA SER A 213 -17.53 13.76 6.48
C SER A 213 -16.02 14.05 6.34
N SER A 214 -15.22 13.09 5.87
CA SER A 214 -13.79 13.31 5.59
C SER A 214 -13.60 14.10 4.30
N CYS A 215 -14.41 13.83 3.27
CA CYS A 215 -14.31 14.52 1.97
C CYS A 215 -14.64 16.02 2.04
N TYR A 216 -15.50 16.47 2.96
CA TYR A 216 -15.74 17.91 3.18
C TYR A 216 -14.60 18.61 3.94
N SER A 217 -13.81 17.89 4.73
CA SER A 217 -12.77 18.47 5.60
C SER A 217 -11.36 18.40 5.01
N CYS A 218 -11.07 17.47 4.10
CA CYS A 218 -9.74 17.34 3.47
C CYS A 218 -9.60 17.94 2.07
N GLY A 219 -10.66 18.50 1.47
CA GLY A 219 -10.59 19.13 0.14
C GLY A 219 -10.23 18.16 -1.00
N CYS A 220 -10.34 16.85 -0.79
CA CYS A 220 -9.90 15.82 -1.75
C CYS A 220 -10.85 15.58 -2.93
N PHE A 221 -11.94 16.35 -3.08
CA PHE A 221 -12.70 16.40 -4.33
C PHE A 221 -12.03 17.38 -5.31
N LYS A 222 -11.15 16.87 -6.17
CA LYS A 222 -10.98 17.48 -7.49
C LYS A 222 -12.07 16.91 -8.39
N TRP A 223 -13.01 17.78 -8.74
CA TRP A 223 -13.96 17.59 -9.81
C TRP A 223 -13.21 17.12 -11.06
N PHE A 224 -13.60 15.97 -11.61
CA PHE A 224 -13.21 15.59 -12.97
C PHE A 224 -14.41 15.81 -13.89
N PRO A 225 -14.60 17.01 -14.46
CA PRO A 225 -15.48 17.14 -15.61
C PRO A 225 -14.85 16.34 -16.76
N LYS A 226 -15.58 15.34 -17.28
CA LYS A 226 -15.25 14.79 -18.59
C LYS A 226 -15.63 15.84 -19.64
N TYR A 227 -14.63 16.33 -20.38
CA TYR A 227 -14.81 16.89 -21.72
C TYR A 227 -14.74 15.76 -22.74
#